data_AF-F0YFF4-F1
#
_entry.id   AF-F0YFF4-F1
#
_cell.length_a   1.000
_cell.length_b   1.000
_cell.length_c   1.000
_cell.angle_alpha   90.00
_cell.angle_beta   90.00
_cell.angle_gamma   90.00
#
_symmetry.space_group_name_H-M   'P 1'
#
loop_
_entity.id
_entity.type
_entity.pdbx_description
1 polymer ?
#
loop_
_entity_poly.entity_id
_entity_poly.type
_entity_poly.pdbx_seq_one_letter_code
_entity_poly.pdbx_strand_id
1 'polypeptide(L)'
;MGLATPYLVLYNACCLAGWCFALVAGIKTVAAGDGALAARLGAVWAEVGDVVFYVQFAMALEIGHAALGLVRSPLVTTAMQVTSRLWIVLVPYVDAPCRIGEQWSVGLMVLSWACVECIRYAFYLSALLLPKVPYPVFWARYSAFALLYPTGITGELLTAYWGLHCGQLTPWHTLMQCIVALYVPGSPFMYLNMVGNRK
;
A
#
# COMPACT_ATOMS: atom_id res chain seq x y z
N MET A 1 9.90 6.47 29.35
CA MET A 1 9.54 6.42 27.93
C MET A 1 9.96 7.75 27.32
N GLY A 2 10.89 7.77 26.36
CA GLY A 2 11.27 9.01 25.68
C GLY A 2 10.15 9.52 24.77
N LEU A 3 10.27 10.75 24.25
CA LEU A 3 9.28 11.36 23.35
C LEU A 3 9.03 10.56 22.05
N ALA A 4 9.92 9.62 21.71
CA ALA A 4 9.80 8.74 20.55
C ALA A 4 8.56 7.82 20.59
N THR A 5 8.25 7.22 21.74
CA THR A 5 7.12 6.29 21.87
C THR A 5 5.76 6.95 21.63
N PRO A 6 5.40 8.07 22.31
CA PRO A 6 4.11 8.73 22.05
C PRO A 6 4.02 9.29 20.62
N TYR A 7 5.14 9.76 20.05
CA TYR A 7 5.19 10.16 18.64
C TYR A 7 4.86 8.98 17.70
N LEU A 8 5.50 7.82 17.89
CA LEU A 8 5.22 6.63 17.08
C LEU A 8 3.78 6.14 17.26
N VAL A 9 3.23 6.21 18.47
CA VAL A 9 1.81 5.88 18.71
C VAL A 9 0.91 6.81 17.90
N LEU A 10 1.13 8.12 17.96
CA LEU A 10 0.32 9.09 17.20
C LEU A 10 0.46 8.86 15.69
N TYR A 11 1.68 8.73 15.19
CA TYR A 11 1.97 8.46 13.78
C TYR A 11 1.23 7.21 13.27
N ASN A 12 1.40 6.08 13.97
CA ASN A 12 0.77 4.82 13.58
C ASN A 12 -0.77 4.90 13.69
N ALA A 13 -1.32 5.63 14.66
CA ALA A 13 -2.75 5.84 14.81
C ALA A 13 -3.34 6.68 13.67
N CYS A 14 -2.67 7.77 13.28
CA CYS A 14 -3.08 8.59 12.14
C CYS A 14 -3.04 7.80 10.83
N CYS A 15 -1.97 7.02 10.60
CA CYS A 15 -1.88 6.18 9.41
C CYS A 15 -2.95 5.08 9.41
N LEU A 16 -3.17 4.41 10.55
CA LEU A 16 -4.25 3.43 10.69
C LEU A 16 -5.61 4.04 10.36
N ALA A 17 -5.92 5.22 10.91
CA ALA A 17 -7.19 5.90 10.66
C ALA A 17 -7.40 6.21 9.18
N GLY A 18 -6.38 6.72 8.50
CA GLY A 18 -6.46 7.02 7.07
C GLY A 18 -6.61 5.77 6.19
N TRP A 19 -5.90 4.68 6.50
CA TRP A 19 -6.08 3.41 5.79
C TRP A 19 -7.43 2.74 6.09
N CYS A 20 -7.93 2.82 7.33
CA CYS A 20 -9.27 2.37 7.67
C CYS A 20 -10.34 3.17 6.92
N PHE A 21 -10.18 4.49 6.81
CA PHE A 21 -11.07 5.32 6.00
C PHE A 21 -11.06 4.86 4.55
N ALA A 22 -9.87 4.75 3.93
CA ALA A 22 -9.74 4.34 2.54
C ALA A 22 -10.35 2.95 2.29
N LEU A 23 -10.17 2.01 3.24
CA LEU A 23 -10.75 0.68 3.15
C LEU A 23 -12.29 0.71 3.23
N VAL A 24 -12.85 1.38 4.24
CA VAL A 24 -14.29 1.42 4.47
C VAL A 24 -15.00 2.19 3.36
N ALA A 25 -14.47 3.36 2.97
CA ALA A 25 -15.01 4.15 1.88
C ALA A 25 -14.91 3.39 0.55
N GLY A 26 -13.76 2.80 0.23
CA GLY A 26 -13.59 1.99 -0.98
C GLY A 26 -14.54 0.78 -1.04
N ILE A 27 -14.72 0.05 0.07
CA ILE A 27 -15.69 -1.05 0.14
C ILE A 27 -17.12 -0.54 -0.08
N LYS A 28 -17.48 0.61 0.51
CA LYS A 28 -18.80 1.22 0.31
C LYS A 28 -19.01 1.64 -1.14
N THR A 29 -18.01 2.24 -1.78
CA THR A 29 -18.05 2.63 -3.20
C THR A 29 -18.27 1.41 -4.09
N VAL A 30 -17.54 0.31 -3.82
CA VAL A 30 -17.79 -0.94 -4.53
C VAL A 30 -19.20 -1.44 -4.23
N ALA A 31 -19.59 -1.58 -2.96
CA ALA A 31 -20.87 -2.16 -2.56
C ALA A 31 -22.10 -1.40 -3.10
N ALA A 32 -22.06 -0.06 -3.12
CA ALA A 32 -23.15 0.80 -3.58
C ALA A 32 -23.14 1.05 -5.10
N GLY A 33 -22.02 0.81 -5.78
CA GLY A 33 -21.91 1.02 -7.22
C GLY A 33 -22.71 0.00 -8.03
N ASP A 34 -23.38 0.48 -9.07
CA ASP A 34 -24.09 -0.34 -10.04
C ASP A 34 -23.16 -0.86 -11.15
N GLY A 35 -23.57 -1.96 -11.79
CA GLY A 35 -22.87 -2.55 -12.94
C GLY A 35 -21.79 -3.59 -12.57
N ALA A 36 -20.90 -3.85 -13.53
CA ALA A 36 -19.88 -4.88 -13.40
C ALA A 36 -18.85 -4.52 -12.30
N LEU A 37 -18.28 -5.53 -11.65
CA LEU A 37 -17.28 -5.35 -10.59
C LEU A 37 -16.11 -4.46 -11.03
N ALA A 38 -15.67 -4.57 -12.28
CA ALA A 38 -14.59 -3.75 -12.81
C ALA A 38 -14.93 -2.25 -12.80
N ALA A 39 -16.15 -1.87 -13.21
CA ALA A 39 -16.60 -0.47 -13.17
C ALA A 39 -16.68 0.05 -11.74
N ARG A 40 -17.21 -0.78 -10.83
CA ARG A 40 -17.32 -0.46 -9.39
C ARG A 40 -15.96 -0.27 -8.74
N LEU A 41 -14.95 -1.07 -9.11
CA LEU A 41 -13.57 -0.90 -8.68
C LEU A 41 -12.93 0.36 -9.26
N GLY A 42 -13.23 0.71 -10.52
CA GLY A 42 -12.77 1.96 -11.14
C GLY A 42 -13.22 3.22 -10.41
N ALA A 43 -14.37 3.18 -9.74
CA ALA A 43 -14.87 4.32 -8.96
C ALA A 43 -14.14 4.53 -7.62
N VAL A 44 -13.36 3.54 -7.14
CA VAL A 44 -12.72 3.60 -5.81
C VAL A 44 -11.72 4.76 -5.72
N TRP A 45 -10.90 4.96 -6.75
CA TRP A 45 -9.87 6.00 -6.73
C TRP A 45 -10.46 7.40 -6.60
N ALA A 46 -11.58 7.67 -7.26
CA ALA A 46 -12.25 8.96 -7.17
C ALA A 46 -12.70 9.31 -5.74
N GLU A 47 -13.04 8.30 -4.93
CA GLU A 47 -13.49 8.49 -3.54
C GLU A 47 -12.31 8.60 -2.56
N VAL A 48 -11.28 7.77 -2.72
CA VAL A 48 -10.23 7.62 -1.69
C VAL A 48 -8.83 8.02 -2.12
N GLY A 49 -8.65 8.43 -3.39
CA GLY A 49 -7.35 8.71 -4.00
C GLY A 49 -6.52 9.73 -3.23
N ASP A 50 -7.13 10.84 -2.80
CA ASP A 50 -6.45 11.86 -2.00
C ASP A 50 -5.97 11.30 -0.65
N VAL A 51 -6.83 10.57 0.05
CA VAL A 51 -6.45 9.97 1.34
C VAL A 51 -5.31 8.99 1.15
N VAL A 52 -5.41 8.08 0.16
CA VAL A 52 -4.36 7.11 -0.19
C VAL A 52 -3.06 7.81 -0.52
N PHE A 53 -3.10 8.90 -1.29
CA PHE A 53 -1.94 9.72 -1.60
C PHE A 53 -1.25 10.21 -0.32
N TYR A 54 -1.98 10.91 0.57
CA TYR A 54 -1.38 11.47 1.77
C TYR A 54 -0.86 10.41 2.74
N VAL A 55 -1.60 9.32 2.98
CA VAL A 55 -1.13 8.26 3.90
C VAL A 55 0.03 7.47 3.32
N GLN A 56 0.10 7.29 1.99
CA GLN A 56 1.24 6.64 1.34
C GLN A 56 2.48 7.52 1.42
N PHE A 57 2.35 8.83 1.22
CA PHE A 57 3.45 9.79 1.38
C PHE A 57 3.91 9.93 2.83
N ALA A 58 3.00 9.81 3.81
CA ALA A 58 3.37 9.76 5.21
C ALA A 58 4.33 8.60 5.53
N MET A 59 4.26 7.48 4.80
CA MET A 59 5.21 6.36 4.96
C MET A 59 6.66 6.73 4.63
N ALA A 60 6.92 7.82 3.90
CA ALA A 60 8.29 8.32 3.73
C ALA A 60 8.97 8.63 5.06
N LEU A 61 8.21 8.99 6.10
CA LEU A 61 8.72 9.19 7.45
C LEU A 61 9.28 7.90 8.06
N GLU A 62 8.82 6.72 7.63
CA GLU A 62 9.33 5.43 8.11
C GLU A 62 10.78 5.19 7.68
N ILE A 63 11.18 5.74 6.53
CA ILE A 63 12.59 5.77 6.12
C ILE A 63 13.41 6.58 7.13
N GLY A 64 12.88 7.74 7.56
CA GLY A 64 13.46 8.56 8.62
C GLY A 64 13.52 7.83 9.96
N HIS A 65 12.45 7.11 10.34
CA HIS A 65 12.41 6.34 11.58
C HIS A 65 13.47 5.24 11.60
N ALA A 66 13.68 4.55 10.48
CA ALA A 66 14.74 3.55 10.34
C ALA A 66 16.14 4.21 10.36
N ALA A 67 16.33 5.32 9.65
CA ALA A 67 17.61 6.02 9.58
C ALA A 67 18.05 6.59 10.95
N LEU A 68 17.10 7.11 11.73
CA LEU A 68 17.34 7.65 13.07
C LEU A 68 17.37 6.57 14.17
N GLY A 69 17.14 5.30 13.82
CA GLY A 69 17.10 4.20 14.78
C GLY A 69 15.90 4.22 15.74
N LEU A 70 14.84 4.96 15.40
CA LEU A 70 13.59 4.99 16.18
C LEU A 70 12.87 3.65 16.16
N VAL A 71 13.04 2.89 15.06
CA VAL A 71 12.49 1.55 14.89
C VAL A 71 13.59 0.61 14.38
N ARG A 72 13.59 -0.63 14.87
CA ARG A 72 14.51 -1.68 14.39
C ARG A 72 14.04 -2.17 13.02
N SER A 73 14.44 -1.49 11.96
CA SER A 73 14.14 -1.89 10.57
C SER A 73 15.34 -1.62 9.66
N PRO A 74 15.67 -2.52 8.72
CA PRO A 74 16.80 -2.30 7.83
C PRO A 74 16.49 -1.18 6.84
N LEU A 75 17.24 -0.08 6.93
CA LEU A 75 17.01 1.16 6.18
C LEU A 75 16.82 0.94 4.67
N VAL A 76 17.71 0.17 4.03
CA VAL A 76 17.65 -0.08 2.58
C VAL A 76 16.36 -0.79 2.19
N THR A 77 15.94 -1.79 2.97
CA THR A 77 14.70 -2.53 2.70
C THR A 77 13.47 -1.66 2.90
N THR A 78 13.44 -0.82 3.94
CA THR A 78 12.34 0.13 4.19
C THR A 78 12.27 1.17 3.07
N ALA A 79 13.41 1.75 2.67
CA ALA A 79 13.46 2.73 1.59
C ALA A 79 12.96 2.16 0.26
N MET A 80 13.38 0.94 -0.08
CA MET A 80 12.96 0.26 -1.30
C MET A 80 11.45 -0.03 -1.29
N GLN A 81 10.90 -0.55 -0.19
CA GLN A 81 9.47 -0.85 -0.04
C GLN A 81 8.59 0.40 -0.09
N VAL A 82 9.02 1.49 0.56
CA VAL A 82 8.24 2.74 0.57
C VAL A 82 8.32 3.41 -0.80
N THR A 83 9.52 3.55 -1.36
CA THR A 83 9.71 4.21 -2.66
C THR A 83 9.00 3.46 -3.79
N SER A 84 9.00 2.12 -3.76
CA SER A 84 8.26 1.31 -4.74
C SER A 84 6.74 1.53 -4.71
N ARG A 85 6.19 2.06 -3.61
CA ARG A 85 4.76 2.37 -3.50
C ARG A 85 4.44 3.84 -3.76
N LEU A 86 5.40 4.74 -3.49
CA LEU A 86 5.22 6.17 -3.78
C LEU A 86 5.04 6.43 -5.27
N TRP A 87 5.87 5.82 -6.13
CA TRP A 87 5.77 6.08 -7.58
C TRP A 87 4.47 5.53 -8.17
N ILE A 88 3.99 4.35 -7.73
CA ILE A 88 2.79 3.75 -8.32
C ILE A 88 1.52 4.52 -7.92
N VAL A 89 1.51 5.17 -6.75
CA VAL A 89 0.43 6.10 -6.35
C VAL A 89 0.43 7.37 -7.18
N LEU A 90 1.59 7.84 -7.63
CA LEU A 90 1.67 9.00 -8.51
C LEU A 90 1.01 8.73 -9.87
N VAL A 91 1.06 7.49 -10.37
CA VAL A 91 0.50 7.13 -11.68
C VAL A 91 -0.97 7.53 -11.84
N PRO A 92 -1.92 7.08 -10.99
CA PRO A 92 -3.31 7.51 -11.05
C PRO A 92 -3.57 8.91 -10.46
N TYR A 93 -2.59 9.54 -9.78
CA TYR A 93 -2.75 10.87 -9.20
C TYR A 93 -2.48 11.99 -10.21
N VAL A 94 -1.55 11.78 -11.14
CA VAL A 94 -1.18 12.75 -12.19
C VAL A 94 -1.64 12.30 -13.58
N ASP A 95 -2.62 11.40 -13.63
CA ASP A 95 -3.05 10.69 -14.83
C ASP A 95 -3.88 11.51 -15.82
N ALA A 96 -4.32 12.72 -15.48
CA ALA A 96 -5.16 13.52 -16.37
C ALA A 96 -4.42 13.84 -17.68
N PRO A 97 -5.00 13.55 -18.86
CA PRO A 97 -6.35 13.11 -19.18
C PRO A 97 -6.53 11.59 -19.43
N CYS A 98 -5.54 10.74 -19.16
CA CYS A 98 -5.56 9.29 -19.37
C CYS A 98 -6.55 8.52 -18.47
N ARG A 99 -7.01 9.10 -17.36
CA ARG A 99 -8.02 8.51 -16.45
C ARG A 99 -7.65 7.08 -15.99
N ILE A 100 -6.38 6.87 -15.66
CA ILE A 100 -5.85 5.62 -15.10
C ILE A 100 -6.52 5.30 -13.76
N GLY A 101 -6.84 6.31 -12.95
CA GLY A 101 -7.56 6.17 -11.69
C GLY A 101 -8.91 5.45 -11.83
N GLU A 102 -9.53 5.52 -13.01
CA GLU A 102 -10.80 4.85 -13.30
C GLU A 102 -10.65 3.38 -13.70
N GLN A 103 -9.40 2.90 -13.83
CA GLN A 103 -9.14 1.50 -14.12
C GLN A 103 -9.40 0.65 -12.88
N TRP A 104 -10.07 -0.48 -13.08
CA TRP A 104 -10.38 -1.43 -12.02
C TRP A 104 -9.14 -1.92 -11.24
N SER A 105 -7.96 -1.91 -11.89
CA SER A 105 -6.68 -2.28 -11.28
C SER A 105 -6.29 -1.35 -10.14
N VAL A 106 -6.62 -0.05 -10.24
CA VAL A 106 -6.33 0.94 -9.20
C VAL A 106 -7.19 0.67 -7.98
N GLY A 107 -8.49 0.41 -8.17
CA GLY A 107 -9.37 0.01 -7.08
C GLY A 107 -8.94 -1.29 -6.40
N LEU A 108 -8.54 -2.30 -7.18
CA LEU A 108 -8.02 -3.56 -6.63
C LEU A 108 -6.73 -3.35 -5.81
N MET A 109 -5.80 -2.55 -6.33
CA MET A 109 -4.57 -2.17 -5.65
C MET A 109 -4.88 -1.47 -4.32
N VAL A 110 -5.70 -0.41 -4.36
CA VAL A 110 -6.07 0.39 -3.19
C VAL A 110 -6.72 -0.45 -2.10
N LEU A 111 -7.69 -1.31 -2.44
CA LEU A 111 -8.35 -2.15 -1.45
C LEU A 111 -7.40 -3.21 -0.85
N SER A 112 -6.55 -3.81 -1.69
CA SER A 112 -5.55 -4.77 -1.22
C SER A 112 -4.55 -4.12 -0.27
N TRP A 113 -4.09 -2.92 -0.63
CA TRP A 113 -3.20 -2.08 0.16
C TRP A 113 -3.84 -1.67 1.47
N ALA A 114 -5.05 -1.12 1.44
CA ALA A 114 -5.74 -0.67 2.64
C ALA A 114 -5.96 -1.83 3.63
N CYS A 115 -6.29 -3.02 3.15
CA CYS A 115 -6.36 -4.23 3.99
C CYS A 115 -5.04 -4.54 4.69
N VAL A 116 -3.92 -4.62 3.94
CA VAL A 116 -2.62 -4.99 4.53
C VAL A 116 -2.09 -3.90 5.47
N GLU A 117 -2.34 -2.62 5.14
CA GLU A 117 -1.91 -1.49 5.93
C GLU A 117 -2.70 -1.35 7.24
N CYS A 118 -4.01 -1.58 7.22
CA CYS A 118 -4.81 -1.66 8.45
C CYS A 118 -4.22 -2.69 9.43
N ILE A 119 -3.91 -3.89 8.92
CA ILE A 119 -3.31 -4.95 9.73
C ILE A 119 -1.93 -4.54 10.26
N ARG A 120 -1.11 -3.90 9.41
CA ARG A 120 0.25 -3.46 9.77
C ARG A 120 0.25 -2.42 10.88
N TYR A 121 -0.52 -1.35 10.72
CA TYR A 121 -0.55 -0.29 11.74
C TYR A 121 -1.27 -0.75 13.02
N ALA A 122 -2.28 -1.62 12.93
CA ALA A 122 -2.86 -2.26 14.11
C ALA A 122 -1.83 -3.12 14.86
N PHE A 123 -0.98 -3.84 14.15
CA PHE A 123 0.12 -4.60 14.74
C PHE A 123 1.15 -3.69 15.43
N TYR A 124 1.58 -2.60 14.77
CA TYR A 124 2.54 -1.66 15.35
C TYR A 124 1.99 -0.96 16.60
N LEU A 125 0.73 -0.51 16.58
CA LEU A 125 0.09 0.06 17.76
C LEU A 125 -0.02 -0.97 18.88
N SER A 126 -0.44 -2.19 18.57
CA SER A 126 -0.53 -3.27 19.57
C SER A 126 0.83 -3.57 20.19
N ALA A 127 1.90 -3.60 19.40
CA ALA A 127 3.26 -3.85 19.89
C ALA A 127 3.81 -2.70 20.75
N LEU A 128 3.32 -1.47 20.58
CA LEU A 128 3.73 -0.31 21.37
C LEU A 128 2.89 -0.13 22.65
N LEU A 129 1.59 -0.45 22.60
CA LEU A 129 0.63 -0.15 23.67
C LEU A 129 0.35 -1.34 24.59
N LEU A 130 0.54 -2.57 24.10
CA LEU A 130 0.20 -3.78 24.84
C LEU A 130 1.45 -4.60 25.18
N PRO A 131 1.45 -5.32 26.31
CA PRO A 131 2.54 -6.25 26.65
C PRO A 131 2.70 -7.38 25.63
N LYS A 132 1.62 -7.76 24.95
CA LYS A 132 1.58 -8.79 23.92
C LYS A 132 0.59 -8.42 22.84
N VAL A 133 0.96 -8.62 21.58
CA VAL A 133 0.06 -8.40 20.43
C VAL A 133 -1.09 -9.41 20.47
N PRO A 134 -2.35 -8.97 20.28
CA PRO A 134 -3.49 -9.87 20.20
C PRO A 134 -3.32 -10.92 19.10
N TYR A 135 -3.66 -12.18 19.40
CA TYR A 135 -3.48 -13.29 18.47
C TYR A 135 -4.13 -13.08 17.10
N PRO A 136 -5.38 -12.55 16.98
CA PRO A 136 -5.98 -12.31 15.66
C PRO A 136 -5.17 -11.34 14.79
N VAL A 137 -4.63 -10.27 15.37
CA VAL A 137 -3.82 -9.26 14.65
C VAL A 137 -2.48 -9.86 14.23
N PHE A 138 -1.85 -10.62 15.13
CA PHE A 138 -0.64 -11.38 14.83
C PHE A 138 -0.89 -12.35 13.66
N TRP A 139 -1.91 -13.21 13.77
CA TRP A 139 -2.24 -14.19 12.75
C TRP A 139 -2.56 -13.55 11.40
N ALA A 140 -3.35 -12.47 11.38
CA ALA A 140 -3.68 -11.74 10.17
C ALA A 140 -2.41 -11.19 9.50
N ARG A 141 -1.46 -10.66 10.27
CA ARG A 141 -0.19 -10.14 9.72
C ARG A 141 0.63 -11.20 8.99
N TYR A 142 0.62 -12.44 9.46
CA TYR A 142 1.40 -13.53 8.87
C TYR A 142 0.61 -14.40 7.89
N SER A 143 -0.71 -14.21 7.76
CA SER A 143 -1.56 -15.05 6.92
C SER A 143 -2.21 -14.29 5.76
N ALA A 144 -2.51 -13.00 5.93
CA ALA A 144 -3.23 -12.21 4.94
C ALA A 144 -2.46 -12.04 3.61
N PHE A 145 -1.13 -12.19 3.64
CA PHE A 145 -0.31 -12.09 2.43
C PHE A 145 -0.69 -13.12 1.37
N ALA A 146 -1.24 -14.29 1.72
CA ALA A 146 -1.63 -15.30 0.73
C ALA A 146 -2.64 -14.77 -0.30
N LEU A 147 -3.57 -13.93 0.16
CA LEU A 147 -4.59 -13.34 -0.70
C LEU A 147 -4.18 -11.93 -1.17
N LEU A 148 -3.71 -11.10 -0.23
CA LEU A 148 -3.45 -9.68 -0.50
C LEU A 148 -2.21 -9.44 -1.37
N TYR A 149 -1.25 -10.37 -1.37
CA TYR A 149 -0.03 -10.23 -2.16
C TYR A 149 -0.31 -10.42 -3.66
N PRO A 150 -0.98 -11.51 -4.12
CA PRO A 150 -1.39 -11.63 -5.52
C PRO A 150 -2.30 -10.50 -6.01
N THR A 151 -3.29 -10.10 -5.22
CA THR A 151 -4.24 -9.05 -5.63
C THR A 151 -3.57 -7.68 -5.68
N GLY A 152 -2.71 -7.36 -4.72
CA GLY A 152 -1.93 -6.13 -4.68
C GLY A 152 -0.99 -6.01 -5.89
N ILE A 153 -0.17 -7.03 -6.15
CA ILE A 153 0.76 -7.04 -7.29
C ILE A 153 0.01 -6.93 -8.61
N THR A 154 -1.10 -7.66 -8.77
CA THR A 154 -1.89 -7.60 -10.00
C THR A 154 -2.39 -6.17 -10.23
N GLY A 155 -2.90 -5.52 -9.18
CA GLY A 155 -3.33 -4.12 -9.26
C GLY A 155 -2.18 -3.16 -9.60
N GLU A 156 -1.02 -3.31 -8.98
CA GLU A 156 0.17 -2.48 -9.23
C GLU A 156 0.71 -2.64 -10.66
N LEU A 157 0.90 -3.89 -11.12
CA LEU A 157 1.43 -4.17 -12.46
C LEU A 157 0.50 -3.67 -13.56
N LEU A 158 -0.82 -3.82 -13.38
CA LEU A 158 -1.78 -3.29 -14.34
C LEU A 158 -1.86 -1.76 -14.29
N THR A 159 -1.79 -1.16 -13.11
CA THR A 159 -1.71 0.32 -12.99
C THR A 159 -0.46 0.86 -13.68
N ALA A 160 0.68 0.17 -13.52
CA ALA A 160 1.92 0.49 -14.22
C ALA A 160 1.76 0.33 -15.75
N TYR A 161 1.12 -0.77 -16.19
CA TYR A 161 0.81 -1.00 -17.60
C TYR A 161 -0.01 0.14 -18.20
N TRP A 162 -1.09 0.57 -17.54
CA TRP A 162 -1.89 1.71 -18.01
C TRP A 162 -1.08 3.00 -18.04
N GLY A 163 -0.21 3.23 -17.06
CA GLY A 163 0.67 4.39 -17.05
C GLY A 163 1.70 4.40 -18.19
N LEU A 164 2.22 3.22 -18.59
CA LEU A 164 3.09 3.09 -19.75
C LEU A 164 2.38 3.37 -21.08
N HIS A 165 1.05 3.24 -21.12
CA HIS A 165 0.24 3.57 -22.30
C HIS A 165 -0.28 5.01 -22.27
N CYS A 166 0.00 5.77 -21.21
CA CYS A 166 -0.36 7.18 -21.10
C CYS A 166 0.76 8.06 -21.67
N GLY A 167 0.46 8.82 -22.72
CA GLY A 167 1.44 9.67 -23.42
C GLY A 167 2.01 10.82 -22.57
N GLN A 168 1.29 11.25 -21.53
CA GLN A 168 1.73 12.29 -20.60
C GLN A 168 2.83 11.79 -19.65
N LEU A 169 2.86 10.47 -19.40
CA LEU A 169 3.83 9.83 -18.53
C LEU A 169 5.09 9.37 -19.28
N THR A 170 5.21 9.67 -20.58
CA THR A 170 6.37 9.29 -21.40
C THR A 170 7.73 9.65 -20.79
N PRO A 171 7.93 10.83 -20.16
CA PRO A 171 9.19 11.12 -19.48
C PRO A 171 9.57 10.12 -18.37
N TRP A 172 8.57 9.44 -17.79
CA TRP A 172 8.74 8.48 -16.69
C TRP A 172 8.74 7.02 -17.15
N HIS A 173 8.46 6.74 -18.44
CA HIS A 173 8.30 5.38 -18.95
C HIS A 173 9.54 4.51 -18.72
N THR A 174 10.75 5.03 -18.97
CA THR A 174 12.00 4.28 -18.75
C THR A 174 12.15 3.89 -17.29
N LEU A 175 11.88 4.80 -16.36
CA LEU A 175 11.94 4.54 -14.93
C LEU A 175 10.91 3.47 -14.52
N MET A 176 9.67 3.60 -14.99
CA MET A 176 8.60 2.64 -14.72
C MET A 176 8.95 1.24 -15.24
N GLN A 177 9.50 1.15 -16.45
CA GLN A 177 9.96 -0.12 -17.04
C GLN A 177 11.07 -0.76 -16.20
N CYS A 178 12.07 0.01 -15.75
CA CYS A 178 13.13 -0.50 -14.88
C CYS A 178 12.58 -1.05 -13.57
N ILE A 179 11.64 -0.32 -12.94
CA ILE A 179 11.02 -0.75 -11.68
C ILE A 179 10.21 -2.03 -11.89
N VAL A 180 9.35 -2.07 -12.92
CA VAL A 180 8.55 -3.27 -13.24
C VAL A 180 9.44 -4.46 -13.59
N ALA A 181 10.51 -4.26 -14.35
CA ALA A 181 11.46 -5.31 -14.72
C ALA A 181 12.19 -5.91 -13.52
N LEU A 182 12.46 -5.12 -12.47
CA LEU A 182 13.00 -5.62 -11.20
C LEU A 182 11.92 -6.27 -10.33
N TYR A 183 10.70 -5.71 -10.34
CA TYR A 183 9.62 -6.11 -9.45
C TYR A 183 8.99 -7.45 -9.84
N VAL A 184 8.75 -7.69 -11.12
CA VAL A 184 8.16 -8.93 -11.63
C VAL A 184 8.97 -10.17 -11.20
N PRO A 185 10.31 -10.26 -11.40
CA PRO A 185 11.09 -11.40 -10.93
C PRO A 185 11.31 -11.41 -9.41
N GLY A 186 11.32 -10.24 -8.75
CA GLY A 186 11.50 -10.15 -7.30
C GLY A 186 10.27 -10.61 -6.51
N SER A 187 9.07 -10.42 -7.05
CA SER A 187 7.82 -10.68 -6.33
C SER A 187 7.57 -12.16 -5.96
N PRO A 188 7.83 -13.18 -6.81
CA PRO A 188 7.69 -14.58 -6.40
C PRO A 188 8.69 -14.97 -5.33
N PHE A 189 9.93 -14.44 -5.39
CA PHE A 189 10.95 -14.71 -4.38
C PHE A 189 10.53 -14.17 -3.00
N MET A 190 9.99 -12.96 -2.95
CA MET A 190 9.45 -12.37 -1.72
C MET A 190 8.27 -13.18 -1.18
N TYR A 191 7.34 -13.60 -2.05
CA TYR A 191 6.21 -14.45 -1.65
C TYR A 191 6.68 -15.77 -1.04
N LEU A 192 7.59 -16.48 -1.71
CA LEU A 192 8.12 -17.76 -1.24
C LEU A 192 8.87 -17.62 0.09
N ASN A 193 9.60 -16.53 0.29
CA ASN A 193 10.25 -16.21 1.56
C ASN A 193 9.20 -16.04 2.68
N MET A 194 8.10 -15.31 2.43
CA MET A 194 7.01 -15.18 3.41
C MET A 194 6.33 -16.52 3.72
N VAL A 195 6.16 -17.41 2.73
CA VAL A 195 5.65 -18.78 2.95
C VAL A 195 6.60 -19.59 3.83
N GLY A 196 7.92 -19.48 3.59
CA GLY A 196 8.95 -20.16 4.39
C GLY A 196 9.00 -19.68 5.85
N ASN A 197 8.70 -18.41 6.09
CA ASN A 197 8.68 -17.78 7.42
C ASN A 197 7.37 -17.98 8.21
N ARG A 198 6.47 -18.87 7.76
CA ARG A 198 5.22 -19.23 8.48
C ARG A 198 5.44 -20.15 9.69
N LYS A 199 6.69 -20.50 10.01
CA LYS A 199 7.05 -21.37 11.13
C LYS A 199 7.10 -20.61 12.44
#